data_AF-A0A8G0PIY1-F1
#
_entry.id   AF-A0A8G0PIY1-F1
#
_cell.length_a   1.000
_cell.length_b   1.000
_cell.length_c   1.000
_cell.angle_alpha   90.00
_cell.angle_beta   90.00
_cell.angle_gamma   90.00
#
_symmetry.space_group_name_H-M   'P 1'
#
loop_
_entity.id
_entity.type
_entity.pdbx_description
1 polymer ?
#
loop_
_entity_poly.entity_id
_entity_poly.type
_entity_poly.pdbx_seq_one_letter_code
_entity_poly.pdbx_strand_id
1 'polypeptide(L)' 'MACTQPRRLAATKPATRVADEMGIILGEEVGYQIRDDNIISQDKQKKTRLAYMTEGVLLRQLSMDKNLSA' A
#
# COMPACT_ATOMS: atom_id res chain seq x y z
N MET A 1 -7.85 -1.67 -1.98
CA MET A 1 -7.34 -2.39 -3.18
C MET A 1 -5.84 -2.51 -3.07
N ALA A 2 -5.27 -3.65 -3.44
CA ALA A 2 -3.82 -3.89 -3.42
C ALA A 2 -3.29 -4.01 -4.85
N CYS A 3 -2.19 -3.29 -5.16
CA CYS A 3 -1.46 -3.44 -6.41
C CYS A 3 -0.09 -4.06 -6.11
N THR A 4 0.15 -5.27 -6.59
CA THR A 4 1.42 -5.97 -6.34
C THR A 4 2.50 -5.52 -7.32
N GLN A 5 3.72 -5.45 -6.81
CA GLN A 5 4.92 -5.11 -7.58
C GLN A 5 6.04 -6.09 -7.22
N PRO A 6 6.79 -6.62 -8.19
CA PRO A 6 7.79 -7.67 -7.95
C PRO A 6 9.03 -7.18 -7.20
N ARG A 7 9.22 -5.85 -7.07
CA ARG A 7 10.39 -5.25 -6.40
C ARG A 7 10.00 -4.06 -5.53
N ARG A 8 10.75 -3.86 -4.43
CA ARG A 8 10.54 -2.79 -3.44
C ARG A 8 10.50 -1.39 -4.05
N LEU A 9 11.51 -1.04 -4.87
CA LEU A 9 11.56 0.25 -5.54
C LEU A 9 10.36 0.48 -6.46
N ALA A 10 9.83 -0.60 -7.02
CA ALA A 10 8.65 -0.59 -7.88
C ALA A 10 7.34 -0.53 -7.09
N ALA A 11 7.33 -0.69 -5.77
CA ALA A 11 6.15 -0.45 -4.93
C ALA A 11 6.12 0.99 -4.38
N THR A 12 7.27 1.49 -3.88
CA THR A 12 7.37 2.84 -3.30
C THR A 12 7.23 3.94 -4.35
N LYS A 13 7.99 3.86 -5.46
CA LYS A 13 8.01 4.91 -6.48
C LYS A 13 6.65 5.19 -7.11
N PRO A 14 5.86 4.19 -7.55
CA PRO A 14 4.54 4.48 -8.11
C PRO A 14 3.57 4.99 -7.05
N ALA A 15 3.63 4.54 -5.80
CA ALA A 15 2.80 5.11 -4.74
C ALA A 15 3.07 6.60 -4.55
N THR A 16 4.35 6.99 -4.44
CA THR A 16 4.74 8.41 -4.34
C THR A 16 4.33 9.21 -5.57
N ARG A 17 4.58 8.69 -6.78
CA ARG A 17 4.23 9.37 -8.03
C ARG A 17 2.73 9.56 -8.18
N VAL A 18 1.94 8.53 -7.86
CA VAL A 18 0.47 8.58 -7.99
C VAL A 18 -0.13 9.50 -6.93
N ALA A 19 0.40 9.49 -5.70
CA ALA A 19 -0.03 10.46 -4.68
C ALA A 19 0.25 11.90 -5.13
N ASP A 20 1.43 12.17 -5.69
CA ASP A 20 1.81 13.47 -6.23
C ASP A 20 0.93 13.91 -7.41
N GLU A 21 0.70 13.02 -8.38
CA GLU A 21 -0.19 13.26 -9.52
C GLU A 21 -1.65 13.53 -9.11
N MET A 22 -2.08 12.98 -7.97
CA MET A 22 -3.39 13.20 -7.39
C MET A 22 -3.45 14.40 -6.44
N GLY A 23 -2.32 15.04 -6.13
CA GLY A 23 -2.25 16.14 -5.17
C GLY A 23 -2.64 15.75 -3.74
N ILE A 24 -2.43 14.49 -3.36
CA ILE A 24 -2.75 13.96 -2.02
C ILE A 24 -1.49 13.61 -1.25
N ILE A 25 -1.61 13.52 0.07
CA ILE A 25 -0.49 13.12 0.92
C ILE A 25 -0.31 11.60 0.80
N LEU A 26 0.93 11.16 0.58
CA LEU A 26 1.27 9.74 0.57
C LEU A 26 0.91 9.08 1.91
N GLY A 27 0.16 8.00 1.85
CA GLY A 27 -0.42 7.32 3.01
C GLY A 27 -1.87 7.71 3.30
N GLU A 28 -2.44 8.72 2.64
CA GLU A 28 -3.88 8.99 2.65
C GLU A 28 -4.60 8.05 1.68
N GLU A 29 -5.22 8.53 0.59
CA GLU A 29 -5.95 7.65 -0.34
C GLU A 29 -5.03 6.67 -1.10
N VAL A 30 -3.75 7.01 -1.28
CA VAL A 30 -2.72 6.20 -1.94
C VAL A 30 -1.54 5.99 -1.00
N GLY A 31 -1.09 4.74 -0.87
CA GLY A 31 0.01 4.37 0.02
C GLY A 31 0.80 3.17 -0.48
N TYR A 32 1.76 2.70 0.32
CA TYR A 32 2.48 1.46 0.04
C TYR A 32 2.78 0.65 1.29
N GLN A 33 2.97 -0.64 1.10
CA GLN A 33 3.39 -1.56 2.14
C GLN A 33 4.45 -2.52 1.60
N ILE A 34 5.64 -2.43 2.16
CA ILE A 34 6.78 -3.30 1.87
C ILE A 34 7.23 -3.95 3.18
N ARG A 35 8.17 -4.89 3.11
CA ARG A 35 8.61 -5.63 4.30
C ARG A 35 9.15 -4.72 5.41
N ASP A 36 9.88 -3.68 5.04
CA ASP A 36 10.63 -2.84 5.97
C ASP A 36 9.94 -1.50 6.28
N ASP A 37 8.80 -1.22 5.63
CA ASP A 37 8.14 0.09 5.71
C ASP A 37 6.66 0.01 5.33
N ASN A 38 5.83 0.80 6.01
CA ASN A 38 4.38 0.76 5.89
C ASN A 38 3.80 2.17 5.94
N ILE A 39 3.40 2.69 4.77
CA ILE A 39 2.79 4.00 4.60
C ILE A 39 1.38 3.79 4.05
N ILE A 40 0.49 3.31 4.92
CA ILE A 40 -0.95 3.22 4.68
C ILE A 40 -1.69 3.73 5.92
N SER A 41 -2.79 4.43 5.70
CA SER A 41 -3.67 4.90 6.77
C SER A 41 -4.91 4.01 6.85
N GLN A 42 -5.24 3.61 8.07
CA GLN A 42 -6.49 2.93 8.41
C GLN A 42 -7.50 3.86 9.10
N ASP A 43 -7.18 5.16 9.21
CA ASP A 43 -8.08 6.13 9.81
C ASP A 43 -9.36 6.29 8.97
N LYS A 44 -10.51 6.45 9.65
CA LYS A 44 -11.82 6.53 8.98
C LYS A 44 -11.96 7.74 8.05
N GLN A 45 -11.21 8.82 8.27
CA GLN A 45 -11.29 10.03 7.47
C GLN A 45 -10.33 10.02 6.28
N LYS A 46 -9.17 9.36 6.44
CA LYS A 46 -8.08 9.35 5.46
C LYS A 46 -7.63 7.94 5.13
N LYS A 47 -8.58 7.04 4.85
CA LYS A 47 -8.29 5.62 4.60
C LYS A 47 -7.56 5.42 3.28
N THR A 48 -6.49 4.62 3.28
CA THR A 48 -5.84 4.18 2.04
C THR A 48 -6.74 3.27 1.23
N ARG A 49 -7.02 3.70 0.01
CA ARG A 49 -7.89 3.02 -0.95
C ARG A 49 -7.06 2.19 -1.93
N LEU A 50 -5.88 2.68 -2.29
CA LEU A 50 -4.90 2.00 -3.12
C LEU A 50 -3.57 1.83 -2.38
N ALA A 51 -3.18 0.59 -2.11
CA ALA A 51 -1.88 0.26 -1.53
C ALA A 51 -1.01 -0.48 -2.55
N TYR A 52 0.17 0.07 -2.85
CA TYR A 52 1.21 -0.64 -3.60
C TYR A 52 2.00 -1.53 -2.66
N MET A 53 2.19 -2.80 -3.00
CA MET A 53 2.90 -3.72 -2.11
C MET A 53 3.71 -4.75 -2.86
N THR A 54 4.68 -5.37 -2.18
CA THR A 54 5.36 -6.53 -2.74
C THR A 54 4.53 -7.79 -2.58
N GLU A 55 4.66 -8.74 -3.50
CA GLU A 55 3.97 -10.05 -3.42
C GLU A 55 4.21 -10.75 -2.07
N GLY A 56 5.44 -10.70 -1.53
CA GLY A 56 5.75 -11.30 -0.23
C GLY A 56 4.98 -10.68 0.94
N VAL A 57 4.61 -9.39 0.86
CA VAL A 57 3.75 -8.74 1.87
C VAL A 57 2.33 -9.26 1.75
N LEU A 58 1.78 -9.31 0.54
CA LEU A 58 0.43 -9.82 0.31
C LEU A 58 0.28 -11.28 0.75
N LEU A 59 1.24 -12.14 0.38
CA LEU A 59 1.25 -13.55 0.78
C LEU A 59 1.31 -13.73 2.30
N ARG A 60 2.10 -12.88 2.98
CA ARG A 60 2.16 -12.87 4.44
C ARG A 60 0.84 -12.43 5.06
N GLN A 61 0.19 -11.41 4.51
CA GLN A 61 -1.13 -10.97 4.98
C GLN A 61 -2.18 -12.06 4.82
N LEU A 62 -2.26 -12.70 3.65
CA LEU A 62 -3.15 -13.84 3.40
C LEU A 62 -2.92 -15.02 4.34
N SER A 63 -1.67 -15.23 4.76
CA SER A 63 -1.32 -16.27 5.73
C SER A 63 -1.79 -15.93 7.15
N MET A 64 -1.92 -14.64 7.49
CA MET A 64 -2.39 -14.17 8.81
C MET A 64 -3.91 -13.98 8.85
N ASP A 65 -4.49 -13.41 7.80
CA ASP A 65 -5.92 -13.23 7.60
C ASP A 65 -6.29 -13.56 6.14
N LYS A 66 -6.98 -14.69 5.97
CA LYS A 66 -7.44 -15.14 4.65
C LYS A 66 -8.44 -14.20 3.99
N ASN A 67 -9.12 -13.36 4.77
CA ASN A 67 -10.12 -12.41 4.27
C ASN A 67 -9.53 -11.02 3.99
N LEU A 68 -8.25 -10.78 4.32
CA LEU A 68 -7.59 -9.47 4.14
C LEU A 68 -8.44 -8.29 4.66
N SER A 69 -9.09 -8.49 5.80
CA SER A 69 -10.12 -7.60 6.34
C SER A 69 -9.59 -6.39 7.13
N ALA A 70 -8.27 -6.21 7.15
CA ALA A 70 -7.57 -5.11 7.82
C ALA A 70 -7.77 -3.75 7.13
#